data_AF-A0A920TCY1-F1
#
_entry.id   AF-A0A920TCY1-F1
#
_cell.length_a   1.000
_cell.length_b   1.000
_cell.length_c   1.000
_cell.angle_alpha   90.00
_cell.angle_beta   90.00
_cell.angle_gamma   90.00
#
_symmetry.space_group_name_H-M   'P 1'
#
loop_
_entity.id
_entity.type
_entity.pdbx_description
1 polymer ?
#
loop_
_entity_poly.entity_id
_entity_poly.type
_entity_poly.pdbx_seq_one_letter_code
_entity_poly.pdbx_strand_id
1 'polypeptide(L)'
;MSSFDHELALTAPLTQYGEVSDEEMWANFEYFLKAIVPVAEQAGVKIGVHPDDPPISPLAGLPRILRSHASLQKLCDLVPSNNSGIEFCQGTVAEMPERVVDAIQKFGRQDKIFYVHFRNVSGTVPKSSKKRSSTRDMSTCVRLSGLL
;
A
#
# COMPACT_ATOMS: atom_id res chain seq x y z
N MET A 1 -3.32 4.92 13.45
CA MET A 1 -4.77 4.62 13.48
C MET A 1 -5.05 3.27 14.14
N SER A 2 -6.03 3.19 15.05
CA SER A 2 -6.47 1.96 15.74
C SER A 2 -7.69 1.30 15.09
N SER A 3 -8.51 2.08 14.38
CA SER A 3 -9.70 1.66 13.65
C SER A 3 -10.06 2.65 12.56
N PHE A 4 -10.87 2.20 11.59
CA PHE A 4 -11.45 3.03 10.53
C PHE A 4 -12.94 2.73 10.37
N ASP A 5 -13.74 3.79 10.23
CA ASP A 5 -15.16 3.72 9.88
C ASP A 5 -15.42 4.69 8.73
N HIS A 6 -15.72 4.13 7.54
CA HIS A 6 -15.93 4.92 6.33
C HIS A 6 -17.10 5.91 6.44
N GLU A 7 -18.16 5.57 7.19
CA GLU A 7 -19.32 6.45 7.34
C GLU A 7 -18.96 7.78 8.01
N LEU A 8 -18.01 7.74 8.95
CA LEU A 8 -17.49 8.97 9.58
C LEU A 8 -16.68 9.80 8.58
N ALA A 9 -16.01 9.15 7.63
CA ALA A 9 -15.18 9.80 6.62
C ALA A 9 -16.01 10.47 5.49
N LEU A 10 -17.25 10.03 5.26
CA LEU A 10 -18.14 10.60 4.23
C LEU A 10 -18.46 12.08 4.48
N THR A 11 -18.48 12.49 5.75
CA THR A 11 -18.79 13.87 6.16
C THR A 11 -17.56 14.76 6.28
N ALA A 12 -16.36 14.22 6.00
CA ALA A 12 -15.13 14.99 6.08
C ALA A 12 -15.13 16.12 5.04
N PRO A 13 -14.70 17.34 5.41
CA PRO A 13 -14.58 18.41 4.44
C PRO A 13 -13.52 18.06 3.40
N LEU A 14 -13.67 18.62 2.19
CA LEU A 14 -12.63 18.54 1.17
C LEU A 14 -11.32 19.13 1.71
N THR A 15 -10.21 18.62 1.21
CA THR A 15 -8.92 19.25 1.44
C THR A 15 -8.85 20.62 0.74
N GLN A 16 -7.84 21.42 1.06
CA GLN A 16 -7.58 22.71 0.39
C GLN A 16 -7.37 22.58 -1.13
N TYR A 17 -7.12 21.37 -1.63
CA TYR A 17 -6.90 21.06 -3.04
C TYR A 17 -8.19 20.68 -3.77
N GLY A 18 -9.33 20.63 -3.08
CA GLY A 18 -10.61 20.22 -3.66
C GLY A 18 -10.64 18.73 -4.03
N GLU A 19 -11.35 18.41 -5.11
CA GLU A 19 -11.40 17.07 -5.68
C GLU A 19 -10.26 16.87 -6.69
N VAL A 20 -9.63 15.70 -6.63
CA VAL A 20 -8.56 15.30 -7.55
C VAL A 20 -8.95 13.98 -8.21
N SER A 21 -8.74 13.86 -9.51
CA SER A 21 -8.99 12.61 -10.23
C SER A 21 -7.91 11.55 -9.95
N ASP A 22 -8.26 10.28 -10.12
CA ASP A 22 -7.30 9.17 -9.96
C ASP A 22 -6.13 9.33 -10.94
N GLU A 23 -6.43 9.79 -12.16
CA GLU A 23 -5.47 10.08 -13.23
C GLU A 23 -4.48 11.18 -12.83
N GLU A 24 -4.96 12.29 -12.28
CA GLU A 24 -4.11 13.38 -11.80
C GLU A 24 -3.21 12.92 -10.65
N MET A 25 -3.74 12.14 -9.71
CA MET A 25 -2.94 11.61 -8.62
C MET A 25 -1.85 10.65 -9.11
N TRP A 26 -2.16 9.76 -10.07
CA TRP A 26 -1.16 8.91 -10.70
C TRP A 26 -0.10 9.72 -11.45
N ALA A 27 -0.49 10.77 -12.19
CA ALA A 27 0.44 11.63 -12.90
C ALA A 27 1.39 12.38 -11.94
N ASN A 28 0.85 12.90 -10.84
CA ASN A 28 1.64 13.54 -9.79
C ASN A 28 2.60 12.56 -9.11
N PHE A 29 2.13 11.34 -8.86
CA PHE A 29 2.95 10.29 -8.27
C PHE A 29 4.07 9.83 -9.21
N GLU A 30 3.77 9.68 -10.51
CA GLU A 30 4.76 9.38 -11.54
C GLU A 30 5.83 10.47 -11.63
N TYR A 31 5.41 11.74 -11.65
CA TYR A 31 6.32 12.88 -11.65
C TYR A 31 7.29 12.82 -10.46
N PHE A 32 6.78 12.53 -9.27
CA PHE A 32 7.59 12.39 -8.07
C PHE A 32 8.59 11.22 -8.18
N LEU A 33 8.12 10.03 -8.56
CA LEU A 33 8.99 8.85 -8.68
C LEU A 33 10.08 9.04 -9.73
N LYS A 34 9.77 9.64 -10.88
CA LYS A 34 10.76 9.94 -11.93
C LYS A 34 11.89 10.84 -11.43
N ALA A 35 11.60 11.73 -10.48
CA ALA A 35 12.61 12.58 -9.87
C ALA A 35 13.44 11.85 -8.81
N ILE A 36 12.81 11.06 -7.93
CA ILE A 36 13.51 10.50 -6.76
C ILE A 36 14.18 9.15 -6.98
N VAL A 37 13.64 8.30 -7.88
CA VAL A 37 14.16 6.93 -8.07
C VAL A 37 15.61 6.93 -8.56
N PRO A 38 16.02 7.72 -9.57
CA PRO A 38 17.41 7.75 -10.01
C PRO A 38 18.38 8.23 -8.92
N VAL A 39 17.94 9.16 -8.06
CA VAL A 39 18.74 9.65 -6.94
C VAL A 39 18.92 8.57 -5.88
N ALA A 40 17.86 7.81 -5.59
CA ALA A 40 17.94 6.69 -4.65
C ALA A 40 18.87 5.58 -5.16
N GLU A 41 18.86 5.29 -6.46
CA GLU A 41 19.80 4.36 -7.10
C GLU A 41 21.25 4.81 -6.92
N GLN A 42 21.55 6.07 -7.24
CA GLN A 42 22.90 6.65 -7.08
C GLN A 42 23.38 6.60 -5.62
N ALA A 43 22.47 6.82 -4.67
CA ALA A 43 22.76 6.76 -3.25
C ALA A 43 22.81 5.32 -2.68
N GLY A 44 22.47 4.30 -3.47
CA GLY A 44 22.34 2.92 -2.98
C GLY A 44 21.20 2.71 -1.98
N VAL A 45 20.19 3.59 -1.98
CA VAL A 45 19.03 3.56 -1.07
C VAL A 45 17.85 2.88 -1.74
N LYS A 46 17.11 2.05 -0.99
CA LYS A 46 15.85 1.44 -1.44
C LYS A 46 14.64 2.25 -0.96
N ILE A 47 13.75 2.62 -1.88
CA ILE A 47 12.46 3.26 -1.62
C ILE A 47 11.40 2.17 -1.46
N GLY A 48 10.83 2.06 -0.26
CA GLY A 48 9.66 1.22 0.01
C GLY A 48 8.40 2.07 0.11
N VAL A 49 7.51 1.96 -0.89
CA VAL A 49 6.23 2.70 -0.88
C VAL A 49 5.18 1.91 -0.11
N HIS A 50 4.58 2.56 0.89
CA HIS A 50 3.52 1.99 1.73
C HIS A 50 2.17 2.03 0.99
N PRO A 51 1.34 0.97 1.02
CA PRO A 51 -0.01 0.98 0.44
C PRO A 51 -0.95 1.95 1.16
N ASP A 52 -2.03 2.38 0.52
CA ASP A 52 -2.96 3.31 1.18
C ASP A 52 -3.72 2.64 2.35
N ASP A 53 -3.59 3.16 3.57
CA ASP A 53 -4.28 2.72 4.80
C ASP A 53 -5.34 3.75 5.21
N PRO A 54 -6.64 3.50 5.07
CA PRO A 54 -7.27 2.31 4.48
C PRO A 54 -7.22 2.32 2.93
N PRO A 55 -7.28 1.14 2.26
CA PRO A 55 -7.23 1.02 0.81
C PRO A 55 -8.62 1.26 0.18
N ILE A 56 -9.23 2.40 0.48
CA ILE A 56 -10.51 2.84 -0.09
C ILE A 56 -10.37 4.24 -0.65
N SER A 57 -11.11 4.51 -1.72
CA SER A 57 -11.07 5.79 -2.42
C SER A 57 -12.49 6.19 -2.83
N PRO A 58 -12.82 7.48 -2.88
CA PRO A 58 -12.00 8.61 -2.43
C PRO A 58 -12.06 8.81 -0.91
N LEU A 59 -11.13 9.58 -0.35
CA LEU A 59 -11.22 10.11 1.02
C LEU A 59 -11.01 11.63 0.99
N ALA A 60 -12.00 12.39 1.49
CA ALA A 60 -11.97 13.85 1.54
C ALA A 60 -11.64 14.52 0.18
N GLY A 61 -12.19 13.97 -0.92
CA GLY A 61 -11.95 14.46 -2.28
C GLY A 61 -10.66 13.99 -2.93
N LEU A 62 -9.81 13.26 -2.20
CA LEU A 62 -8.54 12.77 -2.72
C LEU A 62 -8.59 11.27 -3.03
N PRO A 63 -8.04 10.84 -4.19
CA PRO A 63 -7.97 9.44 -4.54
C PRO A 63 -6.88 8.73 -3.73
N ARG A 64 -7.16 7.48 -3.38
CA ARG A 64 -6.20 6.55 -2.75
C ARG A 64 -5.80 5.54 -3.81
N ILE A 65 -4.66 5.78 -4.46
CA ILE A 65 -4.26 5.09 -5.68
C ILE A 65 -3.61 3.71 -5.41
N LEU A 66 -3.04 3.46 -4.23
CA LEU A 66 -2.34 2.21 -3.85
C LEU A 66 -3.23 1.29 -3.01
N ARG A 67 -4.35 0.85 -3.60
CA ARG A 67 -5.49 0.20 -2.93
C ARG A 67 -5.79 -1.24 -3.36
N SER A 68 -4.97 -1.84 -4.22
CA SER A 68 -5.16 -3.20 -4.75
C SER A 68 -3.84 -3.81 -5.24
N HIS A 69 -3.80 -5.13 -5.49
CA HIS A 69 -2.62 -5.76 -6.07
C HIS A 69 -2.29 -5.21 -7.46
N ALA A 70 -3.32 -4.82 -8.24
CA ALA A 70 -3.12 -4.18 -9.54
C ALA A 70 -2.44 -2.81 -9.41
N SER A 71 -2.86 -1.99 -8.43
CA SER A 71 -2.21 -0.70 -8.18
C SER A 71 -0.77 -0.82 -7.67
N LEU A 72 -0.50 -1.83 -6.83
CA LEU A 72 0.86 -2.12 -6.37
C LEU A 72 1.76 -2.59 -7.51
N GLN A 73 1.22 -3.34 -8.47
CA GLN A 73 1.96 -3.67 -9.69
C GLN A 73 2.21 -2.42 -10.54
N LYS A 74 1.19 -1.55 -10.72
CA LYS A 74 1.36 -0.29 -11.44
C LYS A 74 2.45 0.56 -10.82
N LEU A 75 2.54 0.65 -9.49
CA LEU A 75 3.66 1.29 -8.77
C LEU A 75 5.02 0.71 -9.19
N CYS A 76 5.18 -0.61 -9.17
CA CYS A 76 6.44 -1.28 -9.52
C CYS A 76 6.86 -1.03 -10.99
N ASP A 77 5.88 -0.89 -11.88
CA ASP A 77 6.09 -0.73 -13.32
C ASP A 77 6.23 0.74 -13.74
N LEU A 78 5.78 1.69 -12.91
CA LEU A 78 5.70 3.12 -13.26
C LEU A 78 7.09 3.74 -13.53
N VAL A 79 8.06 3.41 -12.68
CA VAL A 79 9.48 3.76 -12.85
C VAL A 79 10.31 2.53 -12.46
N PRO A 80 10.58 1.61 -13.41
CA PRO A 80 11.22 0.33 -13.11
C PRO A 80 12.63 0.53 -12.55
N SER A 81 12.87 0.03 -11.33
CA SER A 81 14.16 0.11 -10.64
C SER A 81 14.30 -0.98 -9.59
N ASN A 82 15.52 -1.47 -9.34
CA ASN A 82 15.82 -2.37 -8.21
C ASN A 82 15.82 -1.65 -6.86
N ASN A 83 15.77 -0.32 -6.87
CA ASN A 83 15.74 0.55 -5.70
C ASN A 83 14.35 1.15 -5.47
N SER A 84 13.34 0.78 -6.26
CA SER A 84 11.95 1.18 -6.08
C SER A 84 11.04 -0.04 -5.93
N GLY A 85 10.33 -0.10 -4.81
CA GLY A 85 9.52 -1.25 -4.43
C GLY A 85 8.51 -0.90 -3.35
N ILE A 86 8.06 -1.94 -2.65
CA ILE A 86 6.92 -1.91 -1.75
C ILE A 86 7.42 -2.04 -0.30
N GLU A 87 6.97 -1.11 0.54
CA GLU A 87 6.85 -1.39 1.96
C GLU A 87 5.56 -2.19 2.16
N PHE A 88 5.70 -3.47 2.48
CA PHE A 88 4.60 -4.40 2.54
C PHE A 88 3.90 -4.36 3.90
N CYS A 89 2.93 -3.46 4.03
CA CYS A 89 2.07 -3.44 5.19
C CYS A 89 1.01 -4.55 5.13
N GLN A 90 1.30 -5.69 5.77
CA GLN A 90 0.41 -6.85 5.79
C GLN A 90 -1.02 -6.47 6.20
N GLY A 91 -1.17 -5.63 7.22
CA GLY A 91 -2.49 -5.20 7.69
C GLY A 91 -3.28 -4.47 6.63
N THR A 92 -2.66 -3.51 5.95
CA THR A 92 -3.31 -2.74 4.88
C THR A 92 -3.64 -3.61 3.68
N VAL A 93 -2.71 -4.47 3.25
CA VAL A 93 -2.94 -5.41 2.14
C VAL A 93 -4.07 -6.39 2.49
N ALA A 94 -4.22 -6.76 3.77
CA ALA A 94 -5.31 -7.62 4.22
C ALA A 94 -6.69 -6.93 4.23
N GLU A 95 -6.75 -5.61 4.04
CA GLU A 95 -7.99 -4.85 3.86
C GLU A 95 -8.36 -4.70 2.38
N MET A 96 -7.45 -5.04 1.45
CA MET A 96 -7.71 -5.07 0.01
C MET A 96 -8.62 -6.26 -0.37
N PRO A 97 -9.28 -6.23 -1.54
CA PRO A 97 -10.11 -7.34 -2.01
C PRO A 97 -9.35 -8.66 -2.21
N GLU A 98 -8.07 -8.60 -2.57
CA GLU A 98 -7.24 -9.75 -2.87
C GLU A 98 -6.55 -10.36 -1.63
N ARG A 99 -6.06 -11.60 -1.74
CA ARG A 99 -5.44 -12.30 -0.61
C ARG A 99 -3.99 -11.86 -0.40
N VAL A 100 -3.65 -11.50 0.83
CA VAL A 100 -2.27 -11.17 1.26
C VAL A 100 -1.20 -12.14 0.75
N VAL A 101 -1.46 -13.45 0.83
CA VAL A 101 -0.51 -14.49 0.40
C VAL A 101 -0.16 -14.36 -1.08
N ASP A 102 -1.11 -13.98 -1.92
CA ASP A 102 -0.91 -13.83 -3.35
C ASP A 102 -0.01 -12.61 -3.64
N ALA A 103 -0.16 -11.53 -2.87
CA ALA A 103 0.77 -10.40 -2.96
C ALA A 103 2.18 -10.75 -2.49
N ILE A 104 2.33 -11.48 -1.38
CA ILE A 104 3.65 -11.93 -0.90
C ILE A 104 4.34 -12.76 -1.99
N GLN A 105 3.64 -13.74 -2.57
CA GLN A 105 4.20 -14.57 -3.63
C GLN A 105 4.53 -13.75 -4.88
N LYS A 106 3.62 -12.87 -5.32
CA LYS A 106 3.78 -12.09 -6.55
C LYS A 106 4.93 -11.08 -6.44
N PHE A 107 4.98 -10.30 -5.37
CA PHE A 107 5.97 -9.23 -5.21
C PHE A 107 7.27 -9.72 -4.59
N GLY A 108 7.23 -10.79 -3.79
CA GLY A 108 8.43 -11.48 -3.30
C GLY A 108 9.24 -12.09 -4.45
N ARG A 109 8.59 -12.75 -5.42
CA ARG A 109 9.27 -13.28 -6.63
C ARG A 109 9.88 -12.22 -7.55
N GLN A 110 9.45 -10.98 -7.41
CA GLN A 110 9.98 -9.84 -8.18
C GLN A 110 11.07 -9.09 -7.40
N ASP A 111 11.43 -9.55 -6.19
CA ASP A 111 12.31 -8.85 -5.25
C ASP A 111 11.84 -7.41 -4.96
N LYS A 112 10.52 -7.17 -4.97
CA LYS A 112 9.93 -5.83 -4.78
C LYS A 112 9.51 -5.54 -3.35
N ILE A 113 9.55 -6.51 -2.43
CA ILE A 113 9.25 -6.27 -1.02
C ILE A 113 10.54 -5.89 -0.29
N PHE A 114 10.63 -4.65 0.18
CA PHE A 114 11.86 -4.14 0.82
C PHE A 114 11.77 -4.03 2.34
N TYR A 115 10.55 -3.82 2.85
CA TYR A 115 10.29 -3.66 4.27
C TYR A 115 8.88 -4.18 4.56
N VAL A 116 8.61 -4.63 5.78
CA VAL A 116 7.34 -5.28 6.13
C VAL A 116 6.80 -4.74 7.45
N HIS A 117 5.69 -4.01 7.42
CA HIS A 117 4.88 -3.80 8.62
C HIS A 117 4.03 -5.05 8.91
N PHE A 118 4.51 -5.81 9.89
CA PHE A 118 3.86 -7.03 10.33
C PHE A 118 2.78 -6.74 11.39
N ARG A 119 1.55 -6.47 10.93
CA ARG A 119 0.38 -6.22 11.80
C ARG A 119 -0.84 -6.97 11.31
N ASN A 120 -1.83 -7.16 12.19
CA ASN A 120 -3.10 -7.78 11.86
C ASN A 120 -4.28 -6.83 12.03
N VAL A 121 -5.34 -7.09 11.27
CA VAL A 121 -6.58 -6.31 11.24
C VAL A 121 -7.78 -7.26 11.28
N SER A 122 -8.89 -6.78 11.83
CA SER A 122 -10.20 -7.43 11.76
C SER A 122 -11.08 -6.69 10.77
N GLY A 123 -11.75 -7.45 9.92
CA GLY A 123 -12.62 -6.91 8.88
C GLY A 123 -11.86 -6.53 7.61
N THR A 124 -12.59 -5.88 6.71
CA THR A 124 -12.13 -5.25 5.47
C THR A 124 -12.87 -3.92 5.35
N VAL A 125 -12.39 -3.00 4.52
CA VAL A 125 -13.11 -1.73 4.27
C VAL A 125 -14.53 -2.06 3.76
N PRO A 126 -15.60 -1.36 4.21
CA PRO A 126 -15.65 -0.02 4.83
C PRO A 126 -15.41 0.08 6.35
N LYS A 127 -15.27 -1.02 7.10
CA LYS A 127 -15.03 -0.98 8.56
C LYS A 127 -13.93 -1.95 8.97
N SER A 128 -12.84 -1.43 9.52
CA SER A 128 -11.69 -2.23 9.96
C SER A 128 -11.16 -1.79 11.33
N SER A 129 -10.56 -2.71 12.07
CA SER A 129 -9.90 -2.42 13.35
C SER A 129 -8.61 -3.22 13.52
N LYS A 130 -7.59 -2.63 14.17
CA LYS A 130 -6.34 -3.35 14.45
C LYS A 130 -6.58 -4.44 15.48
N LYS A 131 -6.08 -5.65 15.24
CA LYS A 131 -6.07 -6.76 16.20
C LYS A 131 -4.65 -7.03 16.68
N ARG A 132 -4.53 -7.33 17.98
CA ARG A 132 -3.32 -7.91 18.58
C ARG A 132 -3.21 -9.43 18.39
N SER A 133 -4.27 -10.12 17.95
CA SER A 133 -4.32 -11.60 17.86
C SER A 133 -4.22 -12.16 16.43
N SER A 134 -3.65 -13.36 16.32
CA SER A 134 -3.08 -14.04 15.13
C SER A 134 -4.07 -14.68 14.16
N THR A 135 -5.26 -14.12 13.97
CA THR A 135 -6.37 -14.83 13.29
C THR A 135 -6.28 -14.93 11.76
N ARG A 136 -5.38 -14.18 11.11
CA ARG A 136 -4.98 -14.42 9.71
C ARG A 136 -3.54 -14.89 9.72
N ASP A 137 -3.25 -15.91 8.92
CA ASP A 137 -2.09 -16.80 8.99
C ASP A 137 -0.73 -16.06 8.91
N MET A 138 -0.37 -15.42 10.02
CA MET A 138 0.87 -14.68 10.19
C MET A 138 2.06 -15.63 10.02
N SER A 139 1.95 -16.87 10.50
CA SER A 139 2.95 -17.90 10.32
C SER A 139 3.27 -18.18 8.85
N THR A 140 2.24 -18.27 8.00
CA THR A 140 2.45 -18.48 6.56
C THR A 140 3.05 -17.25 5.89
N CYS A 141 2.67 -16.04 6.32
CA CYS A 141 3.25 -14.82 5.75
C CYS A 141 4.75 -14.69 6.08
N VAL A 142 5.17 -14.97 7.32
CA VAL A 142 6.59 -14.97 7.71
C VAL A 142 7.40 -16.02 6.94
N ARG A 143 6.84 -17.22 6.76
CA ARG A 143 7.51 -18.31 6.01
C ARG A 143 7.66 -17.99 4.53
N LEU A 144 6.69 -17.30 3.93
CA LEU A 144 6.69 -16.99 2.49
C LEU A 144 7.49 -15.74 2.13
N SER A 145 7.70 -14.83 3.07
CA SER A 145 8.48 -13.60 2.84
C SER A 145 10.00 -13.80 2.96
N GLY A 146 10.49 -15.03 3.21
CA GLY A 146 11.92 -15.31 3.35
C GLY A 146 12.58 -14.59 4.55
N LEU A 147 11.79 -14.21 5.55
CA LEU A 147 12.25 -13.50 6.76
C LEU A 147 12.74 -14.46 7.87
N LEU A 148 12.91 -15.75 7.55
CA LEU A 148 13.59 -16.79 8.32
C LEU A 148 14.47 -17.62 7.39
#